data_AF-A0A937V7Y6-F1
#
_entry.id   AF-A0A937V7Y6-F1
#
_cell.length_a   1.000
_cell.length_b   1.000
_cell.length_c   1.000
_cell.angle_alpha   90.00
_cell.angle_beta   90.00
_cell.angle_gamma   90.00
#
_symmetry.space_group_name_H-M   'P 1'
#
loop_
_entity.id
_entity.type
_entity.pdbx_description
1 polymer ?
#
loop_
_entity_poly.entity_id
_entity_poly.type
_entity_poly.pdbx_seq_one_letter_code
_entity_poly.pdbx_strand_id
1 'polypeptide(L)'
;MNRRLVSRLSLCILLGLTLAGCAPLFGKPRAGLALEEHPLAGPPTLDPLTFSPVEGTQASVLARHAEARARGFPATVELVGPDPEITAIGESADWKARMTTSKQAPPQQVVIVEQGGKHVFSVPAGMPSPILPLQGLWTYSGRWALELVDTDSEDWRGQEFVDGKLINEAEACDEAFSFQLLDGRPFYLLSQGGRLGYNYDGVEVDLGYDRIPHYRCCSESVLNPVQAQTMVAFFAQRGEDWFYVELGRLDD
;
A
#
# COMPACT_ATOMS: atom_id res chain seq x y z
N MET A 1 37.90 -75.03 31.53
CA MET A 1 36.54 -75.48 31.91
C MET A 1 35.70 -74.22 32.13
N ASN A 2 34.62 -74.06 31.34
CA ASN A 2 33.58 -73.01 31.43
C ASN A 2 33.99 -71.54 31.17
N ARG A 3 33.21 -70.65 30.56
CA ARG A 3 32.07 -70.66 29.60
C ARG A 3 31.74 -69.16 29.42
N ARG A 4 31.60 -68.70 28.17
CA ARG A 4 30.69 -67.61 27.68
C ARG A 4 30.69 -66.23 28.39
N LEU A 5 30.83 -65.16 27.61
CA LEU A 5 29.68 -64.33 27.20
C LEU A 5 30.12 -63.31 26.13
N VAL A 6 29.54 -63.44 24.94
CA VAL A 6 29.58 -62.43 23.88
C VAL A 6 28.47 -61.43 24.22
N SER A 7 28.82 -60.18 24.55
CA SER A 7 27.85 -59.09 24.69
C SER A 7 27.94 -58.21 23.44
N ARG A 8 26.90 -58.28 22.60
CA ARG A 8 26.69 -57.39 21.46
C ARG A 8 26.13 -56.08 22.00
N LEU A 9 26.91 -55.01 21.97
CA LEU A 9 26.43 -53.67 22.25
C LEU A 9 25.80 -53.13 20.96
N SER A 10 24.47 -53.15 20.88
CA SER A 10 23.70 -52.44 19.85
C SER A 10 23.73 -50.94 20.17
N LEU A 11 24.47 -50.17 19.38
CA LEU A 11 24.47 -48.72 19.42
C LEU A 11 23.26 -48.20 18.64
N CYS A 12 22.18 -47.85 19.33
CA CYS A 12 21.05 -47.12 18.77
C CYS A 12 21.49 -45.68 18.46
N ILE A 13 21.72 -45.40 17.18
CA ILE A 13 21.90 -44.04 16.67
C ILE A 13 20.52 -43.35 16.74
N LEU A 14 20.33 -42.45 17.70
CA LEU A 14 19.22 -41.50 17.67
C LEU A 14 19.50 -40.50 16.54
N LEU A 15 18.78 -40.65 15.43
CA LEU A 15 18.60 -39.60 14.43
C LEU A 15 17.74 -38.51 15.08
N GLY A 16 18.39 -37.46 15.59
CA GLY A 16 17.70 -36.21 15.92
C GLY A 16 17.27 -35.53 14.62
N LEU A 17 16.00 -35.70 14.24
CA LEU A 17 15.36 -34.81 13.26
C LEU A 17 15.28 -33.41 13.88
N THR A 18 16.25 -32.55 13.56
CA THR A 18 16.08 -31.11 13.69
C THR A 18 15.08 -30.67 12.62
N LEU A 19 13.81 -30.55 12.99
CA LEU A 19 12.84 -29.76 12.23
C LEU A 19 13.28 -28.30 12.33
N ALA A 20 14.18 -27.88 11.46
CA ALA A 20 14.36 -26.48 11.12
C ALA A 20 13.04 -26.04 10.48
N GLY A 21 12.18 -25.39 11.25
CA GLY A 21 11.02 -24.70 10.71
C GLY A 21 11.53 -23.65 9.72
N CYS A 22 11.34 -23.91 8.43
CA CYS A 22 11.40 -22.86 7.42
C CYS A 22 10.22 -21.92 7.70
N ALA A 23 10.45 -20.89 8.50
CA ALA A 23 9.66 -19.68 8.34
C ALA A 23 9.93 -19.18 6.91
N PRO A 24 8.91 -18.95 6.07
CA PRO A 24 9.13 -18.27 4.81
C PRO A 24 9.81 -16.94 5.12
N LEU A 25 10.99 -16.74 4.55
CA LEU A 25 11.69 -15.45 4.61
C LEU A 25 10.85 -14.47 3.80
N PHE A 26 9.94 -13.76 4.48
CA PHE A 26 9.26 -12.60 3.91
C PHE A 26 10.32 -11.58 3.46
N GLY A 27 10.05 -10.93 2.32
CA GLY A 27 11.06 -10.23 1.55
C GLY A 27 11.76 -9.17 2.39
N LYS A 28 13.10 -9.23 2.47
CA LYS A 28 13.85 -8.11 3.04
C LYS A 28 13.52 -6.86 2.23
N PRO A 29 13.31 -5.70 2.89
CA PRO A 29 13.15 -4.44 2.18
C PRO A 29 14.27 -4.24 1.16
N ARG A 30 13.94 -3.66 0.00
CA ARG A 30 14.93 -3.33 -1.02
C ARG A 30 15.99 -2.42 -0.41
N ALA A 31 17.24 -2.53 -0.89
CA ALA A 31 18.33 -1.65 -0.49
C ALA A 31 17.90 -0.17 -0.53
N GLY A 32 17.84 0.48 0.63
CA GLY A 32 17.49 1.89 0.78
C GLY A 32 16.13 2.17 1.43
N LEU A 33 15.26 1.17 1.61
CA LEU A 33 14.03 1.30 2.42
C LEU A 33 14.17 0.51 3.73
N ALA A 34 13.63 1.08 4.81
CA ALA A 34 13.42 0.43 6.09
C ALA A 34 11.93 0.08 6.25
N LEU A 35 11.66 -1.05 6.90
CA LEU A 35 10.33 -1.49 7.29
C LEU A 35 10.33 -1.64 8.81
N GLU A 36 9.59 -0.79 9.50
CA GLU A 36 9.32 -0.92 10.94
C GLU A 36 7.91 -1.48 11.14
N GLU A 37 7.83 -2.63 11.80
CA GLU A 37 6.57 -3.28 12.18
C GLU A 37 6.36 -3.15 13.68
N HIS A 38 5.19 -2.66 14.08
CA HIS A 38 4.76 -2.59 15.47
C HIS A 38 3.55 -3.52 15.67
N PRO A 39 3.75 -4.73 16.22
CA PRO A 39 2.65 -5.61 16.57
C PRO A 39 1.71 -4.91 17.54
N LEU A 40 0.40 -5.09 17.36
CA LEU A 40 -0.65 -4.49 18.16
C LEU A 40 -1.31 -5.56 19.04
N ALA A 41 -1.75 -5.19 20.24
CA ALA A 41 -2.46 -6.09 21.15
C ALA A 41 -3.88 -6.46 20.66
N GLY A 42 -4.34 -5.86 19.57
CA GLY A 42 -5.65 -6.06 18.96
C GLY A 42 -5.90 -5.04 17.83
N PRO A 43 -7.11 -5.06 17.24
CA PRO A 43 -7.47 -4.10 16.19
C PRO A 43 -7.46 -2.64 16.70
N PRO A 44 -7.15 -1.67 15.83
CA PRO A 44 -7.28 -0.25 16.15
C PRO A 44 -8.75 0.14 16.42
N THR A 45 -8.95 1.06 17.36
CA THR A 45 -10.24 1.76 17.55
C THR A 45 -10.27 2.99 16.65
N LEU A 46 -11.41 3.30 16.05
CA LEU A 46 -11.50 4.28 14.94
C LEU A 46 -11.86 5.70 15.37
N ASP A 47 -12.64 5.86 16.43
CA ASP A 47 -13.17 7.17 16.85
C ASP A 47 -13.09 7.33 18.38
N PRO A 48 -12.01 7.97 18.89
CA PRO A 48 -10.82 8.45 18.16
C PRO A 48 -9.90 7.31 17.71
N LEU A 49 -9.05 7.56 16.69
CA LEU A 49 -8.03 6.61 16.27
C LEU A 49 -7.06 6.31 17.42
N THR A 50 -7.16 5.10 17.97
CA THR A 50 -6.24 4.60 18.99
C THR A 50 -5.82 3.16 18.69
N PHE A 51 -4.56 2.86 18.96
CA PHE A 51 -4.00 1.51 18.84
C PHE A 51 -3.04 1.24 20.00
N SER A 52 -2.87 -0.03 20.35
CA SER A 52 -2.03 -0.44 21.48
C SER A 52 -0.88 -1.31 20.99
N PRO A 53 0.32 -0.74 20.74
CA PRO A 53 1.50 -1.53 20.44
C PRO A 53 1.80 -2.53 21.55
N VAL A 54 2.29 -3.71 21.20
CA VAL A 54 2.80 -4.70 22.17
C VAL A 54 4.02 -4.15 22.90
N GLU A 55 4.84 -3.36 22.21
CA GLU A 55 6.02 -2.70 22.78
C GLU A 55 5.89 -1.17 22.73
N GLY A 56 6.04 -0.52 23.88
CA GLY A 56 5.95 0.93 24.02
C GLY A 56 4.52 1.45 24.09
N THR A 57 4.33 2.71 23.69
CA THR A 57 3.01 3.35 23.58
C THR A 57 2.78 3.87 22.16
N GLN A 58 1.51 4.04 21.77
CA GLN A 58 1.16 4.71 20.50
C GLN A 58 1.89 6.05 20.34
N ALA A 59 1.94 6.86 21.39
CA ALA A 59 2.65 8.14 21.36
C ALA A 59 4.15 7.97 21.09
N SER A 60 4.80 6.96 21.69
CA SER A 60 6.23 6.71 21.45
C SER A 60 6.53 6.14 20.06
N VAL A 61 5.62 5.31 19.51
CA VAL A 61 5.73 4.79 18.14
C VAL A 61 5.59 5.93 17.15
N LEU A 62 4.53 6.73 17.29
CA LEU A 62 4.30 7.90 16.44
C LEU A 62 5.38 8.99 16.64
N ALA A 63 6.05 9.09 17.77
CA ALA A 63 7.08 10.10 17.93
C ALA A 63 8.33 9.86 17.06
N ARG A 64 8.65 8.61 16.71
CA ARG A 64 9.90 8.26 16.01
C ARG A 64 10.05 8.96 14.67
N HIS A 65 9.04 8.82 13.82
CA HIS A 65 9.05 9.31 12.44
C HIS A 65 7.98 10.39 12.23
N ALA A 66 7.68 11.18 13.27
CA ALA A 66 6.64 12.20 13.23
C ALA A 66 6.90 13.26 12.15
N GLU A 67 8.15 13.71 12.02
CA GLU A 67 8.53 14.70 11.01
C GLU A 67 8.40 14.14 9.60
N ALA A 68 8.87 12.90 9.38
CA ALA A 68 8.74 12.23 8.09
C ALA A 68 7.27 12.03 7.69
N ARG A 69 6.41 11.55 8.60
CA ARG A 69 4.97 11.40 8.32
C ARG A 69 4.25 12.73 8.12
N ALA A 70 4.69 13.81 8.79
CA ALA A 70 4.11 15.13 8.60
C ALA A 70 4.47 15.77 7.24
N ARG A 71 5.54 15.31 6.58
CA ARG A 71 5.92 15.71 5.21
C ARG A 71 5.05 15.00 4.16
N GLY A 72 3.74 15.26 4.21
CA GLY A 72 2.78 14.78 3.21
C GLY A 72 2.98 15.41 1.83
N PHE A 73 2.17 14.98 0.87
CA PHE A 73 2.09 15.66 -0.43
C PHE A 73 1.07 16.81 -0.37
N PRO A 74 1.36 17.96 -1.01
CA PRO A 74 0.45 19.10 -0.99
C PRO A 74 -0.75 18.94 -1.95
N ALA A 75 -1.07 17.72 -2.41
CA ALA A 75 -2.17 17.51 -3.35
C ALA A 75 -3.45 18.11 -2.78
N THR A 76 -3.94 19.12 -3.48
CA THR A 76 -5.20 19.79 -3.18
C THR A 76 -6.17 19.40 -4.28
N VAL A 77 -7.30 18.80 -3.89
CA VAL A 77 -8.44 18.64 -4.79
C VAL A 77 -9.09 20.01 -4.94
N GLU A 78 -8.99 20.59 -6.12
CA GLU A 78 -9.67 21.84 -6.48
C GLU A 78 -11.02 21.53 -7.12
N LEU A 79 -11.99 22.45 -7.01
CA LEU A 79 -13.26 22.32 -7.71
C LEU A 79 -13.30 23.28 -8.90
N VAL A 80 -13.41 22.73 -10.11
CA VAL A 80 -13.65 23.49 -11.35
C VAL A 80 -15.14 23.41 -11.66
N GLY A 81 -15.93 24.30 -11.04
CA GLY A 81 -17.38 24.15 -11.00
C GLY A 81 -17.77 23.02 -10.04
N PRO A 82 -18.59 22.02 -10.45
CA PRO A 82 -18.90 20.86 -9.61
C PRO A 82 -17.84 19.74 -9.70
N ASP A 83 -16.88 19.86 -10.62
CA ASP A 83 -15.98 18.78 -11.00
C ASP A 83 -14.66 18.89 -10.22
N PRO A 84 -14.26 17.84 -9.47
CA PRO A 84 -12.97 17.82 -8.79
C PRO A 84 -11.81 17.66 -9.77
N GLU A 85 -10.75 18.41 -9.52
CA GLU A 85 -9.52 18.44 -10.30
C GLU A 85 -8.32 18.30 -9.36
N ILE A 86 -7.35 17.47 -9.77
CA ILE A 86 -6.05 17.33 -9.12
C ILE A 86 -4.98 17.82 -10.08
N THR A 87 -4.11 18.72 -9.60
CA THR A 87 -2.85 19.05 -10.28
C THR A 87 -1.79 18.03 -9.86
N ALA A 88 -0.99 17.56 -10.81
CA ALA A 88 -0.02 16.51 -10.54
C ALA A 88 1.04 16.91 -9.51
N ILE A 89 1.43 15.93 -8.69
CA ILE A 89 2.58 16.03 -7.79
C ILE A 89 3.84 15.54 -8.51
N GLY A 90 4.95 16.26 -8.43
CA GLY A 90 6.25 15.80 -8.92
C GLY A 90 6.95 16.81 -9.82
N GLU A 91 7.49 16.34 -10.94
CA GLU A 91 8.36 17.12 -11.83
C GLU A 91 7.63 18.22 -12.62
N SER A 92 6.33 18.07 -12.89
CA SER A 92 5.56 18.99 -13.73
C SER A 92 4.13 19.19 -13.22
N ALA A 93 3.79 20.44 -12.93
CA ALA A 93 2.44 20.88 -12.57
C ALA A 93 1.55 21.15 -13.80
N ASP A 94 2.04 20.92 -15.02
CA ASP A 94 1.26 21.10 -16.25
C ASP A 94 0.23 19.98 -16.47
N TRP A 95 0.34 18.90 -15.69
CA TRP A 95 -0.54 17.75 -15.72
C TRP A 95 -1.69 17.92 -14.73
N LYS A 96 -2.90 17.65 -15.21
CA LYS A 96 -4.13 17.75 -14.43
C LYS A 96 -5.02 16.55 -14.69
N ALA A 97 -5.73 16.08 -13.68
CA ALA A 97 -6.77 15.08 -13.79
C ALA A 97 -8.08 15.68 -13.29
N ARG A 98 -9.10 15.72 -14.12
CA ARG A 98 -10.44 16.22 -13.76
C ARG A 98 -11.44 15.09 -13.85
N MET A 99 -12.24 14.91 -12.80
CA MET A 99 -13.36 13.98 -12.82
C MET A 99 -14.64 14.75 -13.17
N THR A 100 -15.33 14.29 -14.20
CA THR A 100 -16.59 14.88 -14.65
C THR A 100 -17.73 13.89 -14.43
N THR A 101 -18.92 14.39 -14.07
CA THR A 101 -20.11 13.54 -13.87
C THR A 101 -21.14 13.77 -14.97
N SER A 102 -21.57 12.70 -15.62
CA SER A 102 -22.61 12.74 -16.64
C SER A 102 -23.95 13.19 -16.03
N LYS A 103 -24.74 13.92 -16.81
CA LYS A 103 -26.12 14.31 -16.44
C LYS A 103 -27.16 13.24 -16.81
N GLN A 104 -26.72 12.12 -17.40
CA GLN A 104 -27.60 11.03 -17.80
C GLN A 104 -27.91 10.14 -16.59
N ALA A 105 -29.02 9.40 -16.66
CA ALA A 105 -29.37 8.41 -15.65
C ALA A 105 -29.08 7.00 -16.18
N PRO A 106 -28.31 6.15 -15.47
CA PRO A 106 -27.60 6.46 -14.21
C PRO A 106 -26.40 7.42 -14.44
N PRO A 107 -26.04 8.24 -13.42
CA PRO A 107 -24.88 9.12 -13.52
C PRO A 107 -23.60 8.28 -13.66
N GLN A 108 -22.70 8.72 -14.52
CA GLN A 108 -21.43 8.03 -14.75
C GLN A 108 -20.30 9.05 -14.68
N GLN A 109 -19.19 8.68 -14.07
CA GLN A 109 -18.04 9.54 -13.90
C GLN A 109 -16.94 9.15 -14.89
N VAL A 110 -16.24 10.15 -15.41
CA VAL A 110 -15.08 9.97 -16.28
C VAL A 110 -13.97 10.87 -15.75
N VAL A 111 -12.78 10.29 -15.57
CA VAL A 111 -11.57 11.06 -15.31
C VAL A 111 -10.89 11.37 -16.65
N ILE A 112 -10.54 12.64 -16.83
CA ILE A 112 -9.84 13.16 -17.99
C ILE A 112 -8.48 13.69 -17.51
N VAL A 113 -7.41 13.16 -18.08
CA VAL A 113 -6.03 13.62 -17.87
C VAL A 113 -5.65 14.58 -18.99
N GLU A 114 -5.16 15.75 -18.61
CA GLU A 114 -4.72 16.81 -19.50
C GLU A 114 -3.28 17.20 -19.23
N GLN A 115 -2.54 17.59 -20.29
CA GLN A 115 -1.23 18.22 -20.20
C GLN A 115 -1.28 19.57 -20.90
N GLY A 116 -1.03 20.65 -20.15
CA GLY A 116 -1.10 22.02 -20.70
C GLY A 116 -2.46 22.35 -21.34
N GLY A 117 -3.55 21.82 -20.75
CA GLY A 117 -4.93 22.00 -21.23
C GLY A 117 -5.31 21.17 -22.46
N LYS A 118 -4.48 20.20 -22.87
CA LYS A 118 -4.80 19.25 -23.95
C LYS A 118 -5.14 17.90 -23.34
N HIS A 119 -6.26 17.33 -23.75
CA HIS A 119 -6.64 15.95 -23.41
C HIS A 119 -5.56 14.95 -23.87
N VAL A 120 -5.09 14.13 -22.93
CA VAL A 120 -4.10 13.05 -23.15
C VAL A 120 -4.74 11.67 -22.96
N PHE A 121 -5.56 11.50 -21.93
CA PHE A 121 -6.16 10.21 -21.58
C PHE A 121 -7.52 10.42 -20.90
N SER A 122 -8.42 9.45 -21.05
CA SER A 122 -9.69 9.42 -20.32
C SER A 122 -10.07 8.00 -19.95
N VAL A 123 -10.64 7.82 -18.76
CA VAL A 123 -11.06 6.50 -18.26
C VAL A 123 -12.35 6.62 -17.46
N PRO A 124 -13.28 5.66 -17.56
CA PRO A 124 -14.43 5.60 -16.67
C PRO A 124 -13.98 5.53 -15.20
N ALA A 125 -14.69 6.24 -14.34
CA ALA A 125 -14.45 6.28 -12.89
C ALA A 125 -15.69 5.83 -12.09
N GLY A 126 -16.56 5.07 -12.75
CA GLY A 126 -17.77 4.48 -12.17
C GLY A 126 -18.85 5.46 -11.75
N MET A 127 -19.69 5.01 -10.84
CA MET A 127 -20.78 5.78 -10.23
C MET A 127 -20.24 6.73 -9.13
N PRO A 128 -20.93 7.87 -8.87
CA PRO A 128 -20.65 8.71 -7.71
C PRO A 128 -20.60 7.90 -6.40
N SER A 129 -19.54 8.13 -5.60
CA SER A 129 -19.23 7.36 -4.39
C SER A 129 -18.95 8.27 -3.19
N PRO A 130 -19.13 7.79 -1.93
CA PRO A 130 -18.71 8.50 -0.72
C PRO A 130 -17.21 8.79 -0.63
N ILE A 131 -16.39 8.01 -1.35
CA ILE A 131 -14.98 8.35 -1.60
C ILE A 131 -14.85 8.96 -3.00
N LEU A 132 -13.90 9.87 -3.16
CA LEU A 132 -13.61 10.43 -4.47
C LEU A 132 -12.93 9.36 -5.33
N PRO A 133 -13.47 8.90 -6.47
CA PRO A 133 -12.78 7.90 -7.30
C PRO A 133 -11.39 8.35 -7.75
N LEU A 134 -11.21 9.65 -8.03
CA LEU A 134 -9.93 10.26 -8.36
C LEU A 134 -9.06 10.43 -7.09
N GLN A 135 -8.06 9.58 -6.89
CA GLN A 135 -7.22 9.59 -5.69
C GLN A 135 -5.98 10.46 -5.83
N GLY A 136 -5.34 10.46 -6.99
CA GLY A 136 -4.15 11.28 -7.20
C GLY A 136 -3.58 11.22 -8.61
N LEU A 137 -2.67 12.16 -8.89
CA LEU A 137 -1.93 12.28 -10.14
C LEU A 137 -0.48 12.65 -9.82
N TRP A 138 0.48 11.97 -10.43
CA TRP A 138 1.91 12.18 -10.22
C TRP A 138 2.66 12.29 -11.54
N THR A 139 3.79 13.00 -11.53
CA THR A 139 4.73 13.09 -12.65
C THR A 139 6.15 12.75 -12.18
N TYR A 140 6.82 11.86 -12.92
CA TYR A 140 8.16 11.40 -12.57
C TYR A 140 8.89 10.84 -13.80
N SER A 141 10.19 11.13 -13.93
CA SER A 141 11.02 10.66 -15.04
C SER A 141 10.40 10.89 -16.42
N GLY A 142 9.72 12.03 -16.61
CA GLY A 142 9.01 12.35 -17.85
C GLY A 142 7.74 11.51 -18.14
N ARG A 143 7.24 10.76 -17.14
CA ARG A 143 6.01 9.95 -17.18
C ARG A 143 4.96 10.54 -16.26
N TRP A 144 3.72 10.06 -16.38
CA TRP A 144 2.66 10.35 -15.41
C TRP A 144 2.02 9.06 -14.86
N ALA A 145 1.58 9.12 -13.60
CA ALA A 145 0.78 8.09 -12.97
C ALA A 145 -0.53 8.66 -12.43
N LEU A 146 -1.62 7.93 -12.58
CA LEU A 146 -2.96 8.26 -12.09
C LEU A 146 -3.44 7.12 -11.21
N GLU A 147 -3.92 7.44 -10.01
CA GLU A 147 -4.58 6.47 -9.12
C GLU A 147 -6.08 6.76 -9.08
N LEU A 148 -6.86 5.71 -9.35
CA LEU A 148 -8.30 5.69 -9.22
C LEU A 148 -8.76 4.58 -8.27
N VAL A 149 -9.98 4.71 -7.79
CA VAL A 149 -10.73 3.61 -7.17
C VAL A 149 -11.87 3.22 -8.09
N ASP A 150 -11.99 1.93 -8.37
CA ASP A 150 -13.18 1.34 -8.96
C ASP A 150 -14.30 1.35 -7.90
N THR A 151 -15.28 2.21 -8.11
CA THR A 151 -16.43 2.38 -7.23
C THR A 151 -17.68 1.62 -7.69
N ASP A 152 -17.60 0.95 -8.85
CA ASP A 152 -18.68 0.10 -9.35
C ASP A 152 -18.59 -1.33 -8.79
N SER A 153 -17.43 -1.75 -8.30
CA SER A 153 -17.23 -3.04 -7.64
C SER A 153 -17.73 -3.05 -6.20
N GLU A 154 -18.25 -4.21 -5.75
CA GLU A 154 -18.65 -4.41 -4.34
C GLU A 154 -17.44 -4.28 -3.38
N ASP A 155 -16.27 -4.73 -3.86
CA ASP A 155 -14.98 -4.49 -3.23
C ASP A 155 -14.32 -3.31 -3.95
N TRP A 156 -14.28 -2.12 -3.34
CA TRP A 156 -13.56 -0.98 -3.90
C TRP A 156 -12.10 -1.34 -4.14
N ARG A 157 -11.64 -1.22 -5.39
CA ARG A 157 -10.30 -1.64 -5.82
C ARG A 157 -9.51 -0.52 -6.45
N GLY A 158 -8.23 -0.47 -6.14
CA GLY A 158 -7.27 0.45 -6.74
C GLY A 158 -7.00 0.13 -8.20
N GLN A 159 -6.96 1.19 -9.01
CA GLN A 159 -6.54 1.16 -10.39
C GLN A 159 -5.44 2.19 -10.60
N GLU A 160 -4.24 1.73 -10.88
CA GLU A 160 -3.11 2.60 -11.17
C GLU A 160 -2.80 2.59 -12.66
N PHE A 161 -2.75 3.77 -13.28
CA PHE A 161 -2.40 3.93 -14.67
C PHE A 161 -1.05 4.64 -14.79
N VAL A 162 -0.13 4.09 -15.56
CA VAL A 162 1.11 4.79 -15.94
C VAL A 162 1.12 4.99 -17.46
N ASP A 163 1.18 6.25 -17.89
CA ASP A 163 1.06 6.64 -19.30
C ASP A 163 -0.18 6.01 -20.00
N GLY A 164 -1.29 5.90 -19.28
CA GLY A 164 -2.55 5.35 -19.77
C GLY A 164 -2.64 3.82 -19.77
N LYS A 165 -1.62 3.11 -19.28
CA LYS A 165 -1.63 1.64 -19.14
C LYS A 165 -1.97 1.25 -17.71
N LEU A 166 -2.96 0.39 -17.54
CA LEU A 166 -3.36 -0.15 -16.23
C LEU A 166 -2.27 -1.11 -15.71
N ILE A 167 -1.70 -0.79 -14.56
CA ILE A 167 -0.63 -1.56 -13.91
C ILE A 167 -1.11 -2.94 -13.49
N ASN A 168 -2.36 -3.06 -13.00
CA ASN A 168 -2.96 -4.32 -12.60
C ASN A 168 -2.84 -5.38 -13.70
N GLU A 169 -3.11 -5.00 -14.96
CA GLU A 169 -2.99 -5.89 -16.11
C GLU A 169 -1.53 -6.12 -16.54
N ALA A 170 -0.72 -5.06 -16.53
CA ALA A 170 0.66 -5.11 -17.02
C ALA A 170 1.56 -5.98 -16.13
N GLU A 171 1.39 -5.91 -14.82
CA GLU A 171 2.17 -6.65 -13.81
C GLU A 171 1.45 -7.92 -13.32
N ALA A 172 0.26 -8.20 -13.85
CA ALA A 172 -0.58 -9.34 -13.45
C ALA A 172 -0.81 -9.41 -11.92
N CYS A 173 -1.07 -8.26 -11.30
CA CYS A 173 -1.50 -8.15 -9.91
C CYS A 173 -3.03 -7.97 -9.84
N ASP A 174 -3.63 -8.42 -8.74
CA ASP A 174 -5.07 -8.30 -8.52
C ASP A 174 -5.46 -6.84 -8.27
N GLU A 175 -4.57 -6.10 -7.60
CA GLU A 175 -4.75 -4.69 -7.24
C GLU A 175 -3.40 -3.97 -7.12
N ALA A 176 -3.36 -2.71 -7.54
CA ALA A 176 -2.32 -1.74 -7.21
C ALA A 176 -2.99 -0.51 -6.57
N PHE A 177 -2.45 -0.01 -5.45
CA PHE A 177 -3.04 1.08 -4.70
C PHE A 177 -2.01 1.88 -3.89
N SER A 178 -2.41 3.08 -3.44
CA SER A 178 -1.56 4.00 -2.67
C SER A 178 -0.29 4.41 -3.42
N PHE A 179 -0.43 4.75 -4.70
CA PHE A 179 0.66 5.24 -5.52
C PHE A 179 1.23 6.53 -4.91
N GLN A 180 2.55 6.63 -4.81
CA GLN A 180 3.23 7.86 -4.42
C GLN A 180 4.66 7.90 -4.97
N LEU A 181 5.29 9.07 -4.86
CA LEU A 181 6.74 9.20 -5.06
C LEU A 181 7.45 9.12 -3.71
N LEU A 182 8.02 7.95 -3.40
CA LEU A 182 8.82 7.76 -2.21
C LEU A 182 10.28 8.11 -2.52
N ASP A 183 10.75 9.24 -2.00
CA ASP A 183 12.06 9.81 -2.30
C ASP A 183 12.26 10.02 -3.83
N GLY A 184 11.22 10.56 -4.48
CA GLY A 184 11.22 10.87 -5.91
C GLY A 184 11.10 9.66 -6.84
N ARG A 185 10.96 8.44 -6.30
CA ARG A 185 10.82 7.20 -7.08
C ARG A 185 9.41 6.62 -6.93
N PRO A 186 8.86 5.99 -7.98
CA PRO A 186 7.52 5.42 -7.92
C PRO A 186 7.46 4.31 -6.87
N PHE A 187 6.40 4.37 -6.06
CA PHE A 187 6.05 3.40 -5.03
C PHE A 187 4.55 3.14 -5.10
N TYR A 188 4.13 1.89 -4.96
CA TYR A 188 2.74 1.52 -4.72
C TYR A 188 2.65 0.23 -3.92
N LEU A 189 1.55 0.06 -3.20
CA LEU A 189 1.18 -1.21 -2.58
C LEU A 189 0.45 -2.07 -3.62
N LEU A 190 0.59 -3.38 -3.52
CA LEU A 190 -0.05 -4.31 -4.45
C LEU A 190 -0.56 -5.57 -3.77
N SER A 191 -1.61 -6.15 -4.33
CA SER A 191 -2.08 -7.49 -3.97
C SER A 191 -1.94 -8.45 -5.15
N GLN A 192 -1.45 -9.66 -4.90
CA GLN A 192 -1.32 -10.70 -5.92
C GLN A 192 -1.53 -12.09 -5.29
N GLY A 193 -2.56 -12.80 -5.75
CA GLY A 193 -2.88 -14.14 -5.26
C GLY A 193 -3.17 -14.16 -3.76
N GLY A 194 -3.81 -13.10 -3.24
CA GLY A 194 -4.15 -12.95 -1.82
C GLY A 194 -2.98 -12.60 -0.90
N ARG A 195 -1.80 -12.28 -1.44
CA ARG A 195 -0.66 -11.75 -0.67
C ARG A 195 -0.43 -10.29 -0.98
N LEU A 196 -0.07 -9.53 0.03
CA LEU A 196 0.23 -8.10 -0.10
C LEU A 196 1.73 -7.83 -0.11
N GLY A 197 2.11 -6.88 -0.95
CA GLY A 197 3.47 -6.41 -1.11
C GLY A 197 3.51 -4.94 -1.52
N TYR A 198 4.67 -4.52 -2.00
CA TYR A 198 4.84 -3.23 -2.64
C TYR A 198 5.74 -3.36 -3.87
N ASN A 199 5.59 -2.44 -4.81
CA ASN A 199 6.58 -2.16 -5.82
C ASN A 199 7.29 -0.85 -5.46
N TYR A 200 8.62 -0.86 -5.48
CA TYR A 200 9.41 0.36 -5.37
C TYR A 200 10.42 0.39 -6.49
N ASP A 201 10.34 1.40 -7.36
CA ASP A 201 11.27 1.61 -8.47
C ASP A 201 11.42 0.33 -9.34
N GLY A 202 10.29 -0.31 -9.66
CA GLY A 202 10.20 -1.49 -10.52
C GLY A 202 10.59 -2.81 -9.84
N VAL A 203 10.76 -2.83 -8.52
CA VAL A 203 11.08 -4.05 -7.77
C VAL A 203 9.97 -4.35 -6.78
N GLU A 204 9.41 -5.54 -6.90
CA GLU A 204 8.36 -6.05 -6.02
C GLU A 204 8.94 -6.75 -4.79
N VAL A 205 8.29 -6.54 -3.64
CA VAL A 205 8.63 -7.16 -2.37
C VAL A 205 7.35 -7.63 -1.67
N ASP A 206 7.31 -8.92 -1.36
CA ASP A 206 6.24 -9.55 -0.57
C ASP A 206 6.41 -9.18 0.92
N LEU A 207 5.37 -8.57 1.51
CA LEU A 207 5.34 -8.16 2.92
C LEU A 207 4.75 -9.24 3.85
N GLY A 208 4.12 -10.28 3.28
CA GLY A 208 3.52 -11.36 4.05
C GLY A 208 2.30 -10.95 4.87
N TYR A 209 1.58 -9.90 4.44
CA TYR A 209 0.29 -9.53 5.01
C TYR A 209 -0.84 -10.10 4.19
N ASP A 210 -1.94 -10.42 4.88
CA ASP A 210 -3.18 -10.88 4.28
C ASP A 210 -4.12 -9.71 3.99
N ARG A 211 -3.98 -8.60 4.71
CA ARG A 211 -4.80 -7.40 4.54
C ARG A 211 -4.06 -6.11 4.90
N ILE A 212 -4.24 -5.07 4.08
CA ILE A 212 -3.95 -3.67 4.40
C ILE A 212 -5.27 -2.92 4.17
N PRO A 213 -5.94 -2.36 5.19
CA PRO A 213 -7.12 -1.55 4.98
C PRO A 213 -6.78 -0.33 4.11
N HIS A 214 -7.52 -0.13 3.02
CA HIS A 214 -7.41 1.01 2.13
C HIS A 214 -8.79 1.41 1.58
N TYR A 215 -8.87 2.59 0.97
CA TYR A 215 -10.08 3.22 0.41
C TYR A 215 -11.29 3.26 1.34
N ARG A 216 -11.10 3.25 2.65
CA ARG A 216 -12.18 3.37 3.64
C ARG A 216 -12.75 4.79 3.66
N CYS A 217 -14.06 4.91 3.90
CA CYS A 217 -14.75 6.20 4.02
C CYS A 217 -15.12 6.51 5.47
N CYS A 218 -15.48 7.77 5.73
CA CYS A 218 -16.02 8.22 7.03
C CYS A 218 -15.04 7.94 8.19
N SER A 219 -15.51 7.40 9.31
CA SER A 219 -14.67 7.08 10.47
C SER A 219 -13.65 5.98 10.20
N GLU A 220 -13.88 5.09 9.23
CA GLU A 220 -12.92 4.04 8.88
C GLU A 220 -11.74 4.58 8.05
N SER A 221 -11.85 5.78 7.48
CA SER A 221 -10.79 6.39 6.67
C SER A 221 -9.48 6.58 7.42
N VAL A 222 -9.52 6.63 8.75
CA VAL A 222 -8.33 6.69 9.62
C VAL A 222 -7.41 5.46 9.51
N LEU A 223 -7.90 4.36 8.92
CA LEU A 223 -7.11 3.16 8.65
C LEU A 223 -6.42 3.17 7.28
N ASN A 224 -6.76 4.10 6.40
CA ASN A 224 -6.15 4.19 5.08
C ASN A 224 -4.64 4.46 5.18
N PRO A 225 -3.84 4.02 4.20
CA PRO A 225 -2.43 4.35 4.15
C PRO A 225 -2.21 5.87 4.19
N VAL A 226 -1.31 6.30 5.05
CA VAL A 226 -0.86 7.69 5.17
C VAL A 226 0.39 7.86 4.33
N GLN A 227 0.22 8.57 3.21
CA GLN A 227 1.28 8.87 2.26
C GLN A 227 2.13 10.06 2.73
N ALA A 228 3.45 9.91 2.64
CA ALA A 228 4.41 10.97 2.90
C ALA A 228 5.59 10.88 1.92
N GLN A 229 6.32 11.98 1.77
CA GLN A 229 7.36 12.12 0.74
C GLN A 229 8.49 11.07 0.88
N THR A 230 8.80 10.63 2.10
CA THR A 230 9.88 9.67 2.35
C THR A 230 9.39 8.35 2.93
N MET A 231 8.09 8.19 3.20
CA MET A 231 7.54 6.98 3.80
C MET A 231 6.04 6.81 3.54
N VAL A 232 5.53 5.61 3.76
CA VAL A 232 4.10 5.33 3.94
C VAL A 232 3.91 4.71 5.31
N ALA A 233 2.85 5.11 6.02
CA ALA A 233 2.41 4.43 7.23
C ALA A 233 1.05 3.79 7.00
N PHE A 234 0.84 2.56 7.47
CA PHE A 234 -0.42 1.84 7.27
C PHE A 234 -0.67 0.82 8.37
N PHE A 235 -1.92 0.39 8.51
CA PHE A 235 -2.25 -0.78 9.30
C PHE A 235 -2.25 -2.03 8.43
N ALA A 236 -1.84 -3.16 8.99
CA ALA A 236 -1.83 -4.43 8.28
C ALA A 236 -2.25 -5.59 9.18
N GLN A 237 -2.68 -6.69 8.56
CA GLN A 237 -3.04 -7.93 9.23
C GLN A 237 -2.23 -9.12 8.70
N ARG A 238 -1.83 -10.00 9.61
CA ARG A 238 -1.33 -11.35 9.31
C ARG A 238 -2.12 -12.33 10.18
N GLY A 239 -3.04 -13.07 9.58
CA GLY A 239 -4.07 -13.83 10.30
C GLY A 239 -4.93 -12.91 11.16
N GLU A 240 -5.00 -13.20 12.46
CA GLU A 240 -5.74 -12.38 13.43
C GLU A 240 -4.87 -11.24 14.03
N ASP A 241 -3.56 -11.27 13.79
CA ASP A 241 -2.62 -10.30 14.34
C ASP A 241 -2.64 -8.99 13.55
N TRP A 242 -2.59 -7.88 14.29
CA TRP A 242 -2.58 -6.53 13.74
C TRP A 242 -1.21 -5.87 13.89
N PHE A 243 -0.86 -5.05 12.90
CA PHE A 243 0.39 -4.30 12.86
C PHE A 243 0.10 -2.84 12.51
N TYR A 244 0.83 -1.92 13.15
CA TYR A 244 1.08 -0.60 12.60
C TYR A 244 2.45 -0.63 11.92
N VAL A 245 2.51 -0.19 10.67
CA VAL A 245 3.67 -0.37 9.80
C VAL A 245 4.13 0.97 9.27
N GLU A 246 5.43 1.20 9.31
CA GLU A 246 6.09 2.35 8.69
C GLU A 246 7.14 1.85 7.70
N LEU A 247 6.99 2.24 6.43
CA LEU A 247 7.83 1.78 5.33
C LEU A 247 8.38 2.98 4.56
N GLY A 248 9.69 3.11 4.48
CA GLY A 248 10.30 4.20 3.72
C GLY A 248 11.77 4.43 3.98
N ARG A 249 12.27 5.60 3.56
CA ARG A 249 13.54 6.15 4.03
C ARG A 249 13.25 6.82 5.37
N LEU A 250 13.33 6.02 6.42
CA LEU A 250 13.14 6.46 7.78
C LEU A 250 14.41 7.19 8.23
N ASP A 251 14.27 8.38 8.79
CA ASP A 251 15.40 9.13 9.33
C ASP A 251 15.83 8.45 10.66
N ASP A 252 17.10 8.05 10.78
CA ASP A 252 17.67 7.48 12.03
C ASP A 252 17.98 8.56 13.08
#